data_AF-A0A7J7JAF1-F1
#
_entry.id   AF-A0A7J7JAF1-F1
#
_cell.length_a   1.000
_cell.length_b   1.000
_cell.length_c   1.000
_cell.angle_alpha   90.00
_cell.angle_beta   90.00
_cell.angle_gamma   90.00
#
_symmetry.space_group_name_H-M   'P 1'
#
loop_
_entity.id
_entity.type
_entity.pdbx_description
1 polymer ?
#
loop_
_entity_poly.entity_id
_entity_poly.type
_entity_poly.pdbx_seq_one_letter_code
_entity_poly.pdbx_strand_id
1 'polypeptide(L)'
;MVTIPDGAFDTLEGRAKIISNLPDSIKDVTGKVHTSLNGKSLEAFDEALLTLLSPKHIGILLKKSDKKRDRQIQFNHRMTLIEQLKSENADGTGDAATVFHQCVVVLFGVVTQSMLHCSGRMIPQIVKYMQPHLSADNYDLIFTCQDLIIQQVKGNIPAGDERLLDSLDKVKQLAFTLKKSESFATA
;
A
#
# COMPACT_ATOMS: atom_id res chain seq x y z
N MET A 1 -23.47 0.91 31.87
CA MET A 1 -22.80 -0.08 30.98
C MET A 1 -23.37 0.15 29.59
N VAL A 2 -22.55 0.53 28.60
CA VAL A 2 -23.02 0.75 27.22
C VAL A 2 -23.11 -0.62 26.55
N THR A 3 -24.32 -1.07 26.24
CA THR A 3 -24.52 -2.30 25.45
C THR A 3 -24.35 -1.95 23.98
N ILE A 4 -23.37 -2.59 23.34
CA ILE A 4 -23.08 -2.36 21.92
C ILE A 4 -23.62 -3.56 21.13
N PRO A 5 -24.58 -3.37 20.20
CA PRO A 5 -25.06 -4.44 19.35
C PRO A 5 -23.95 -5.00 18.47
N ASP A 6 -23.99 -6.31 18.17
CA ASP A 6 -23.06 -6.93 17.23
C ASP A 6 -23.11 -6.23 15.86
N GLY A 7 -21.94 -5.96 15.29
CA GLY A 7 -21.79 -5.27 14.00
C GLY A 7 -22.06 -3.75 14.03
N ALA A 8 -22.41 -3.16 15.18
CA ALA A 8 -22.66 -1.72 15.26
C ALA A 8 -21.41 -0.87 14.96
N PHE A 9 -20.21 -1.44 15.05
CA PHE A 9 -18.97 -0.76 14.66
C PHE A 9 -18.73 -0.74 13.14
N ASP A 10 -19.40 -1.59 12.36
CA ASP A 10 -19.09 -1.79 10.94
C ASP A 10 -19.67 -0.65 10.07
N THR A 11 -20.74 -0.01 10.54
CA THR A 11 -21.41 1.08 9.81
C THR A 11 -21.08 2.45 10.41
N LEU A 12 -21.10 3.50 9.57
CA LEU A 12 -20.92 4.88 10.05
C LEU A 12 -22.01 5.27 11.05
N GLU A 13 -23.26 4.92 10.76
CA GLU A 13 -24.42 5.22 11.60
C GLU A 13 -24.36 4.49 12.95
N GLY A 14 -23.97 3.20 12.95
CA GLY A 14 -23.80 2.44 14.17
C GLY A 14 -22.70 3.03 15.07
N ARG A 15 -21.57 3.45 14.49
CA ARG A 15 -20.51 4.18 15.21
C ARG A 15 -21.02 5.48 15.82
N ALA A 16 -21.80 6.28 15.08
CA ALA A 16 -22.37 7.53 15.58
C ALA A 16 -23.31 7.32 16.78
N LYS A 17 -24.15 6.28 16.73
CA LYS A 17 -25.06 5.90 17.82
C LYS A 17 -24.34 5.40 19.07
N ILE A 18 -23.20 4.73 18.91
CA ILE A 18 -22.34 4.35 20.03
C ILE A 18 -21.75 5.62 20.67
N ILE A 19 -21.22 6.54 19.84
CA ILE A 19 -20.61 7.80 20.30
C ILE A 19 -21.60 8.65 21.10
N SER A 20 -22.86 8.73 20.69
CA SER A 20 -23.88 9.50 21.42
C SER A 20 -24.14 8.98 22.83
N ASN A 21 -23.83 7.71 23.11
CA ASN A 21 -23.98 7.08 24.42
C ASN A 21 -22.70 7.16 25.29
N LEU A 22 -21.61 7.73 24.77
CA LEU A 22 -20.38 7.92 25.55
C LEU A 22 -20.54 9.06 26.57
N PRO A 23 -19.74 9.07 27.65
CA PRO A 23 -19.63 10.21 28.56
C PRO A 23 -19.25 11.50 27.82
N ASP A 24 -19.81 12.62 28.24
CA ASP A 24 -19.58 13.93 27.60
C ASP A 24 -18.09 14.33 27.61
N SER A 25 -17.32 13.84 28.57
CA SER A 25 -15.86 14.05 28.66
C SER A 25 -15.06 13.48 27.48
N ILE A 26 -15.60 12.50 26.75
CA ILE A 26 -14.92 11.85 25.60
C ILE A 26 -15.74 11.89 24.31
N LYS A 27 -17.06 12.18 24.39
CA LYS A 27 -18.00 12.15 23.27
C LYS A 27 -17.55 13.04 22.11
N ASP A 28 -17.24 14.31 22.40
CA ASP A 28 -16.86 15.29 21.38
C ASP A 28 -15.56 14.91 20.65
N VAL A 29 -14.54 14.49 21.41
CA VAL A 29 -13.24 14.12 20.82
C VAL A 29 -13.34 12.82 20.02
N THR A 30 -14.17 11.86 20.47
CA THR A 30 -14.43 10.62 19.73
C THR A 30 -15.23 10.91 18.45
N GLY A 31 -16.19 11.85 18.53
CA GLY A 31 -16.93 12.35 17.37
C GLY A 31 -16.01 12.94 16.30
N LYS A 32 -15.00 13.72 16.69
CA LYS A 32 -14.00 14.27 15.75
C LYS A 32 -13.21 13.18 15.02
N VAL A 33 -12.79 12.12 15.73
CA VAL A 33 -12.13 10.95 15.11
C VAL A 33 -13.06 10.24 14.14
N HIS A 34 -14.34 10.11 14.48
CA HIS A 34 -15.31 9.49 13.59
C HIS A 34 -15.55 10.31 12.31
N THR A 35 -15.68 11.63 12.43
CA THR A 35 -15.88 12.52 11.28
C THR A 35 -14.66 12.55 10.36
N SER A 36 -13.44 12.50 10.90
CA SER A 36 -12.22 12.54 10.09
C SER A 36 -12.00 11.29 9.23
N LEU A 37 -12.70 10.18 9.48
CA LEU A 37 -12.71 9.00 8.61
C LEU A 37 -13.26 9.28 7.20
N ASN A 38 -14.07 10.33 7.04
CA ASN A 38 -14.57 10.79 5.74
C ASN A 38 -13.71 11.92 5.14
N GLY A 39 -12.58 12.24 5.78
CA GLY A 39 -11.66 13.28 5.33
C GLY A 39 -10.93 12.91 4.04
N LYS A 40 -10.37 13.92 3.38
CA LYS A 40 -9.53 13.74 2.18
C LYS A 40 -8.06 13.47 2.50
N SER A 41 -7.70 13.56 3.78
CA SER A 41 -6.31 13.47 4.24
C SER A 41 -6.25 12.86 5.64
N LEU A 42 -5.10 12.27 6.00
CA LEU A 42 -4.92 11.57 7.26
C LEU A 42 -4.57 12.50 8.43
N GLU A 43 -4.12 13.72 8.15
CA GLU A 43 -3.66 14.67 9.16
C GLU A 43 -4.78 15.02 10.16
N ALA A 44 -5.99 15.28 9.67
CA ALA A 44 -7.14 15.56 10.53
C ALA A 44 -7.54 14.34 11.38
N PHE A 45 -7.31 13.13 10.86
CA PHE A 45 -7.53 11.90 11.62
C PHE A 45 -6.47 11.74 12.72
N ASP A 46 -5.20 11.92 12.39
CA ASP A 46 -4.09 11.80 13.33
C ASP A 46 -4.19 12.82 14.47
N GLU A 47 -4.51 14.07 14.17
CA GLU A 47 -4.71 15.11 15.20
C GLU A 47 -5.87 14.78 16.15
N ALA A 48 -7.00 14.35 15.60
CA ALA A 48 -8.16 13.96 16.41
C ALA A 48 -7.85 12.72 17.27
N LEU A 49 -7.14 11.74 16.71
CA LEU A 49 -6.75 10.51 17.40
C LEU A 49 -5.76 10.80 18.53
N LEU A 50 -4.73 11.61 18.28
CA LEU A 50 -3.75 12.00 19.30
C LEU A 50 -4.42 12.79 20.45
N THR A 51 -5.40 13.63 20.13
CA THR A 51 -6.20 14.33 21.15
C THR A 51 -6.98 13.34 22.00
N LEU A 52 -7.66 12.36 21.39
CA LEU A 52 -8.41 11.31 22.07
C LEU A 52 -7.52 10.47 23.00
N LEU A 53 -6.31 10.12 22.55
CA LEU A 53 -5.40 9.26 23.29
C LEU A 53 -4.67 9.98 24.44
N SER A 54 -4.66 11.32 24.42
CA SER A 54 -3.96 12.14 25.41
C SER A 54 -4.31 11.79 26.88
N PRO A 55 -3.44 12.16 27.85
CA PRO A 55 -3.69 11.98 29.29
C PRO A 55 -5.02 12.53 29.80
N LYS A 56 -5.61 13.50 29.08
CA LYS A 56 -6.88 14.12 29.45
C LYS A 56 -8.09 13.20 29.23
N HIS A 57 -8.01 12.25 28.30
CA HIS A 57 -9.15 11.46 27.85
C HIS A 57 -8.96 9.96 28.10
N ILE A 58 -8.08 9.28 27.34
CA ILE A 58 -7.85 7.82 27.49
C ILE A 58 -6.55 7.51 28.23
N GLY A 59 -5.56 8.42 28.24
CA GLY A 59 -4.29 8.17 28.92
C GLY A 59 -3.35 7.21 28.22
N ILE A 60 -3.49 7.04 26.90
CA ILE A 60 -2.61 6.23 26.06
C ILE A 60 -1.61 7.15 25.38
N LEU A 61 -0.34 7.05 25.77
CA LEU A 61 0.72 7.76 25.06
C LEU A 61 1.19 6.93 23.87
N LEU A 62 0.82 7.35 22.65
CA LEU A 62 1.43 6.80 21.45
C LEU A 62 2.91 7.23 21.40
N LYS A 63 3.79 6.24 21.33
CA LYS A 63 5.20 6.49 21.07
C LYS A 63 5.32 7.09 19.68
N LYS A 64 5.98 8.25 19.58
CA LYS A 64 6.29 8.85 18.29
C LYS A 64 7.08 7.85 17.44
N SER A 65 6.79 7.83 16.14
CA SER A 65 7.53 7.00 15.18
C SER A 65 9.03 7.27 15.32
N ASP A 66 9.79 6.19 15.44
CA ASP A 66 11.24 6.25 15.42
C ASP A 66 11.67 6.19 13.95
N LYS A 67 11.97 7.36 13.38
CA LYS A 67 12.34 7.49 11.97
C LYS A 67 13.52 6.60 11.58
N LYS A 68 14.44 6.26 12.50
CA LYS A 68 15.56 5.36 12.21
C LYS A 68 15.05 3.92 12.11
N ARG A 69 14.21 3.50 13.05
CA ARG A 69 13.56 2.19 13.03
C ARG A 69 12.69 2.02 11.78
N ASP A 70 11.92 3.02 11.41
CA ASP A 70 11.02 2.94 10.25
C ASP A 70 11.80 2.80 8.94
N ARG A 71 12.88 3.56 8.76
CA ARG A 71 13.79 3.37 7.62
C ARG A 71 14.39 1.97 7.59
N GLN A 72 14.77 1.43 8.74
CA GLN A 72 15.30 0.06 8.83
C GLN A 72 14.26 -0.98 8.43
N ILE A 73 13.01 -0.82 8.88
CA ILE A 73 11.90 -1.71 8.53
C ILE A 73 11.63 -1.67 7.02
N GLN A 74 11.58 -0.48 6.42
CA GLN A 74 11.40 -0.32 4.97
C GLN A 74 12.54 -0.96 4.18
N PHE A 75 13.78 -0.74 4.61
CA PHE A 75 14.96 -1.33 3.99
C PHE A 75 14.92 -2.86 4.05
N ASN A 76 14.67 -3.43 5.23
CA ASN A 76 14.61 -4.88 5.42
C ASN A 76 13.49 -5.50 4.57
N HIS A 77 12.29 -4.91 4.56
CA HIS A 77 11.19 -5.37 3.74
C HIS A 77 11.55 -5.39 2.25
N ARG A 78 12.19 -4.33 1.74
CA ARG A 78 12.67 -4.30 0.36
C ARG A 78 13.69 -5.41 0.09
N MET A 79 14.64 -5.63 1.00
CA MET A 79 15.65 -6.69 0.83
C MET A 79 15.00 -8.07 0.80
N THR A 80 14.04 -8.35 1.70
CA THR A 80 13.29 -9.61 1.72
C THR A 80 12.53 -9.84 0.41
N LEU A 81 11.84 -8.83 -0.12
CA LEU A 81 11.15 -8.94 -1.41
C LEU A 81 12.12 -9.19 -2.57
N ILE A 82 13.29 -8.53 -2.57
CA ILE A 82 14.33 -8.74 -3.57
C ILE A 82 14.90 -10.16 -3.49
N GLU A 83 15.11 -10.70 -2.28
CA GLU A 83 15.55 -12.07 -2.09
C GLU A 83 14.51 -13.08 -2.58
N GLN A 84 13.22 -12.84 -2.31
CA GLN A 84 12.12 -13.65 -2.85
C GLN A 84 12.12 -13.66 -4.38
N LEU A 85 12.19 -12.47 -5.01
CA LEU A 85 12.24 -12.32 -6.46
C LEU A 85 13.45 -13.02 -7.11
N LYS A 86 14.58 -13.12 -6.40
CA LYS A 86 15.78 -13.86 -6.87
C LYS A 86 15.58 -15.38 -6.80
N SER A 87 14.80 -15.86 -5.84
CA SER A 87 14.51 -17.29 -5.68
C SER A 87 13.41 -17.79 -6.62
N GLU A 88 12.54 -16.89 -7.09
CA GLU A 88 11.54 -17.19 -8.11
C GLU A 88 12.21 -17.20 -9.49
N ASN A 89 12.36 -18.37 -10.11
CA ASN A 89 12.90 -18.48 -11.45
C ASN A 89 11.89 -17.94 -12.49
N ALA A 90 12.41 -17.33 -13.55
CA ALA A 90 11.66 -17.01 -14.76
C ALA A 90 11.46 -18.23 -15.68
N ASP A 91 11.61 -19.44 -15.15
CA ASP A 91 11.58 -20.70 -15.89
C ASP A 91 10.15 -21.19 -16.17
N GLY A 92 9.22 -20.29 -16.49
CA GLY A 92 7.86 -20.63 -16.94
C GLY A 92 6.99 -21.47 -15.98
N THR A 93 7.51 -21.86 -14.81
CA THR A 93 6.85 -22.70 -13.80
C THR A 93 6.24 -21.88 -12.65
N GLY A 94 6.68 -20.63 -12.48
CA GLY A 94 6.14 -19.68 -11.51
C GLY A 94 4.89 -18.93 -12.00
N ASP A 95 4.06 -18.49 -11.07
CA ASP A 95 2.93 -17.61 -11.36
C ASP A 95 3.45 -16.19 -11.72
N ALA A 96 3.48 -15.87 -13.01
CA ALA A 96 3.92 -14.57 -13.53
C ALA A 96 3.21 -13.38 -12.87
N ALA A 97 1.95 -13.56 -12.46
CA ALA A 97 1.19 -12.52 -11.76
C ALA A 97 1.75 -12.22 -10.37
N THR A 98 2.19 -13.26 -9.65
CA THR A 98 2.83 -13.13 -8.32
C THR A 98 4.19 -12.44 -8.43
N VAL A 99 5.03 -12.87 -9.38
CA VAL A 99 6.34 -12.24 -9.62
C VAL A 99 6.18 -10.75 -9.93
N PHE A 100 5.26 -10.42 -10.83
CA PHE A 100 5.01 -9.02 -11.22
C PHE A 100 4.44 -8.19 -10.07
N HIS A 101 3.53 -8.76 -9.27
CA HIS A 101 3.02 -8.10 -8.05
C HIS A 101 4.17 -7.72 -7.12
N GLN A 102 5.07 -8.65 -6.83
CA GLN A 102 6.24 -8.37 -5.98
C GLN A 102 7.13 -7.27 -6.58
N CYS A 103 7.40 -7.31 -7.90
CA CYS A 103 8.14 -6.26 -8.59
C CYS A 103 7.49 -4.88 -8.41
N VAL A 104 6.17 -4.78 -8.64
CA VAL A 104 5.42 -3.51 -8.48
C VAL A 104 5.48 -3.01 -7.04
N VAL A 105 5.37 -3.88 -6.05
CA VAL A 105 5.50 -3.50 -4.62
C VAL A 105 6.90 -2.98 -4.31
N VAL A 106 7.96 -3.63 -4.83
CA VAL A 106 9.34 -3.17 -4.67
C VAL A 106 9.53 -1.80 -5.32
N LEU A 107 9.10 -1.64 -6.58
CA LEU A 107 9.23 -0.40 -7.34
C LEU A 107 8.46 0.75 -6.68
N PHE A 108 7.23 0.48 -6.20
CA PHE A 108 6.45 1.45 -5.43
C PHE A 108 7.22 1.95 -4.22
N GLY A 109 7.81 1.03 -3.44
CA GLY A 109 8.61 1.40 -2.27
C GLY A 109 9.85 2.23 -2.60
N VAL A 110 10.47 1.99 -3.77
CA VAL A 110 11.60 2.79 -4.24
C VAL A 110 11.16 4.22 -4.58
N VAL A 111 10.11 4.38 -5.38
CA VAL A 111 9.72 5.69 -5.91
C VAL A 111 8.95 6.56 -4.90
N THR A 112 8.19 5.94 -3.99
CA THR A 112 7.36 6.64 -2.99
C THR A 112 7.96 6.68 -1.58
N GLN A 113 9.04 5.92 -1.33
CA GLN A 113 9.63 5.74 0.00
C GLN A 113 8.63 5.23 1.05
N SER A 114 7.62 4.49 0.60
CA SER A 114 6.53 3.97 1.43
C SER A 114 6.35 2.48 1.21
N MET A 115 6.09 1.74 2.29
CA MET A 115 5.77 0.31 2.22
C MET A 115 4.33 0.14 1.76
N LEU A 116 4.08 -0.86 0.91
CA LEU A 116 2.75 -1.17 0.43
C LEU A 116 2.47 -2.67 0.57
N HIS A 117 1.34 -2.98 1.21
CA HIS A 117 0.74 -4.31 1.16
C HIS A 117 -0.59 -4.17 0.43
N CYS A 118 -0.74 -4.91 -0.66
CA CYS A 118 -1.95 -4.85 -1.48
C CYS A 118 -2.25 -6.22 -2.10
N SER A 119 -3.50 -6.43 -2.47
CA SER A 119 -3.88 -7.58 -3.30
C SER A 119 -3.56 -7.32 -4.77
N GLY A 120 -3.34 -8.38 -5.55
CA GLY A 120 -3.05 -8.29 -6.99
C GLY A 120 -4.10 -7.48 -7.79
N ARG A 121 -5.35 -7.41 -7.31
CA ARG A 121 -6.42 -6.63 -7.96
C ARG A 121 -6.17 -5.12 -7.96
N MET A 122 -5.35 -4.62 -7.03
CA MET A 122 -5.02 -3.21 -6.92
C MET A 122 -3.86 -2.79 -7.81
N ILE A 123 -3.14 -3.74 -8.43
CA ILE A 123 -1.94 -3.47 -9.21
C ILE A 123 -2.18 -2.47 -10.36
N PRO A 124 -3.28 -2.54 -11.15
CA PRO A 124 -3.55 -1.54 -12.18
C PRO A 124 -3.66 -0.10 -11.65
N GLN A 125 -4.23 0.07 -10.45
CA GLN A 125 -4.35 1.38 -9.82
C GLN A 125 -2.98 1.87 -9.31
N ILE A 126 -2.17 0.96 -8.77
CA ILE A 126 -0.82 1.26 -8.27
C ILE A 126 0.12 1.64 -9.41
N VAL A 127 0.13 0.88 -10.50
CA VAL A 127 0.93 1.18 -11.70
C VAL A 127 0.56 2.56 -12.24
N LYS A 128 -0.74 2.86 -12.36
CA LYS A 128 -1.21 4.19 -12.74
C LYS A 128 -0.75 5.29 -11.77
N TYR A 129 -0.81 5.04 -10.46
CA TYR A 129 -0.33 5.99 -9.45
C TYR A 129 1.18 6.25 -9.55
N MET A 130 1.97 5.25 -9.97
CA MET A 130 3.42 5.37 -10.10
C MET A 130 3.87 6.12 -11.37
N GLN A 131 2.99 6.31 -12.35
CA GLN A 131 3.30 7.00 -13.60
C GLN A 131 4.07 8.32 -13.44
N PRO A 132 3.64 9.29 -12.60
CA PRO A 132 4.39 10.54 -12.42
C PRO A 132 5.77 10.37 -11.76
N HIS A 133 6.05 9.21 -11.16
CA HIS A 133 7.30 8.95 -10.43
C HIS A 133 8.31 8.12 -11.23
N LEU A 134 8.01 7.79 -12.49
CA LEU A 134 8.81 6.96 -13.37
C LEU A 134 9.16 7.71 -14.66
N SER A 135 10.22 7.30 -15.34
CA SER A 135 10.43 7.68 -16.74
C SER A 135 9.34 7.05 -17.61
N ALA A 136 9.07 7.65 -18.78
CA ALA A 136 8.11 7.11 -19.74
C ALA A 136 8.45 5.65 -20.12
N ASP A 137 9.72 5.38 -20.42
CA ASP A 137 10.19 4.03 -20.78
C ASP A 137 9.94 2.99 -19.66
N ASN A 138 10.22 3.37 -18.41
CA ASN A 138 10.00 2.48 -17.26
C ASN A 138 8.50 2.24 -17.03
N TYR A 139 7.68 3.28 -17.16
CA TYR A 139 6.22 3.14 -17.05
C TYR A 139 5.66 2.25 -18.15
N ASP A 140 6.04 2.46 -19.41
CA ASP A 140 5.56 1.71 -20.56
C ASP A 140 5.96 0.23 -20.47
N LEU A 141 7.18 -0.07 -19.98
CA LEU A 141 7.61 -1.43 -19.69
C LEU A 141 6.72 -2.12 -18.65
N ILE A 142 6.45 -1.46 -17.52
CA ILE A 142 5.61 -2.01 -16.44
C ILE A 142 4.17 -2.19 -16.93
N PHE A 143 3.63 -1.22 -17.67
CA PHE A 143 2.28 -1.25 -18.21
C PHE A 143 2.11 -2.38 -19.24
N THR A 144 3.08 -2.55 -20.15
CA THR A 144 3.07 -3.63 -21.14
C THR A 144 3.11 -5.01 -20.47
N CYS A 145 3.95 -5.17 -19.45
CA CYS A 145 4.01 -6.41 -18.67
C CYS A 145 2.67 -6.71 -17.99
N GLN A 146 2.03 -5.69 -17.41
CA GLN A 146 0.71 -5.82 -16.78
C GLN A 146 -0.35 -6.30 -17.77
N ASP A 147 -0.39 -5.72 -18.97
CA ASP A 147 -1.37 -6.10 -19.99
C ASP A 147 -1.18 -7.55 -20.46
N LEU A 148 0.07 -8.01 -20.61
CA LEU A 148 0.37 -9.40 -20.93
C LEU A 148 -0.08 -10.35 -19.81
N ILE A 149 0.14 -9.99 -18.55
CA ILE A 149 -0.34 -10.79 -17.40
C ILE A 149 -1.87 -10.85 -17.38
N ILE A 150 -2.56 -9.73 -17.63
CA ILE A 150 -4.02 -9.71 -17.70
C ILE A 150 -4.51 -10.62 -18.84
N GLN A 151 -3.82 -10.63 -19.99
CA GLN A 151 -4.14 -11.53 -21.09
C GLN A 151 -3.90 -13.00 -20.71
N GLN A 152 -2.81 -13.31 -20.01
CA GLN A 152 -2.48 -14.66 -19.55
C GLN A 152 -3.49 -15.18 -18.53
N VAL A 153 -3.87 -14.36 -17.54
CA VAL A 153 -4.91 -14.68 -16.54
C VAL A 153 -6.27 -14.90 -17.18
N LYS A 154 -6.58 -14.18 -18.27
CA LYS A 154 -7.80 -14.38 -19.06
C LYS A 154 -7.75 -15.60 -20.00
N GLY A 155 -6.60 -16.27 -20.11
CA GLY A 155 -6.38 -17.40 -21.00
C GLY A 155 -6.18 -17.02 -22.47
N ASN A 156 -5.92 -15.75 -22.77
CA ASN A 156 -5.70 -15.27 -24.14
C ASN A 156 -4.30 -15.55 -24.67
N ILE A 157 -3.32 -15.74 -23.77
CA ILE A 157 -1.94 -16.12 -24.09
C ILE A 157 -1.47 -17.23 -23.13
N PRO A 158 -0.55 -18.12 -23.56
CA PRO A 158 -0.02 -19.17 -22.69
C PRO A 158 0.94 -18.61 -21.62
N ALA A 159 1.13 -19.37 -20.53
CA ALA A 159 2.07 -19.00 -19.45
C ALA A 159 3.54 -18.90 -19.92
N GLY A 160 3.91 -19.61 -20.99
CA GLY A 160 5.23 -19.55 -21.63
C GLY A 160 5.32 -18.58 -22.80
N ASP A 161 4.42 -17.59 -22.92
CA ASP A 161 4.53 -16.56 -23.96
C ASP A 161 5.86 -15.81 -23.82
N GLU A 162 6.70 -15.85 -24.85
CA GLU A 162 8.05 -15.27 -24.83
C GLU A 162 8.04 -13.77 -24.53
N ARG A 163 7.01 -13.04 -24.99
CA ARG A 163 6.89 -11.60 -24.76
C ARG A 163 6.60 -11.32 -23.28
N LEU A 164 5.78 -12.16 -22.66
CA LEU A 164 5.51 -12.07 -21.22
C LEU A 164 6.79 -12.35 -20.41
N LEU A 165 7.51 -13.42 -20.74
CA LEU A 165 8.72 -13.80 -20.02
C LEU A 165 9.83 -12.73 -20.16
N ASP A 166 10.06 -12.21 -21.37
CA ASP A 166 11.02 -11.13 -21.63
C ASP A 166 10.64 -9.83 -20.91
N SER A 167 9.37 -9.43 -20.98
CA SER A 167 8.89 -8.23 -20.28
C SER A 167 8.98 -8.39 -18.76
N LEU A 168 8.70 -9.58 -18.23
CA LEU A 168 8.78 -9.86 -16.80
C LEU A 168 10.22 -9.83 -16.30
N ASP A 169 11.17 -10.42 -17.04
CA ASP A 169 12.59 -10.35 -16.68
C ASP A 169 13.09 -8.91 -16.65
N LYS A 170 12.73 -8.10 -17.66
CA LYS A 170 13.06 -6.66 -17.69
C LYS A 170 12.49 -5.90 -16.49
N VAL A 171 11.24 -6.18 -16.10
CA VAL A 171 10.63 -5.56 -14.90
C VAL A 171 11.33 -6.03 -13.61
N LYS A 172 11.76 -7.30 -13.53
CA LYS A 172 12.57 -7.80 -12.40
C LYS A 172 13.91 -7.09 -12.32
N GLN A 173 14.61 -6.95 -13.44
CA GLN A 173 15.87 -6.20 -13.49
C GLN A 173 15.67 -4.76 -13.04
N LEU A 174 14.60 -4.09 -13.52
CA LEU A 174 14.25 -2.75 -13.08
C LEU A 174 14.01 -2.68 -11.57
N ALA A 175 13.29 -3.64 -10.98
CA ALA A 175 13.07 -3.71 -9.53
C ALA A 175 14.38 -3.84 -8.73
N PHE A 176 15.39 -4.50 -9.28
CA PHE A 176 16.70 -4.64 -8.67
C PHE A 176 17.58 -3.40 -8.81
N THR A 177 17.53 -2.72 -9.96
CA THR A 177 18.47 -1.65 -10.31
C THR A 177 17.95 -0.26 -10.02
N LEU A 178 16.62 -0.05 -10.01
CA LEU A 178 16.02 1.28 -9.84
C LEU A 178 16.47 1.91 -8.52
N LYS A 179 17.03 3.10 -8.64
CA LYS A 179 17.43 3.97 -7.53
C LYS A 179 16.61 5.24 -7.59
N LYS A 180 16.42 5.86 -6.43
CA LYS A 180 15.64 7.09 -6.23
C LYS A 180 15.98 8.23 -7.21
N SER A 181 17.18 8.28 -7.79
CA SER A 181 17.62 9.39 -8.64
C SER A 181 16.85 9.53 -9.97
N GLU A 182 16.09 8.52 -10.37
CA GLU A 182 15.30 8.54 -11.61
C GLU A 182 13.82 8.90 -11.40
N SER A 183 13.38 9.16 -10.15
CA SER A 183 12.02 9.63 -9.90
C SER A 183 11.95 11.15 -10.05
N PHE A 184 11.28 11.60 -11.11
CA PHE A 184 10.93 12.99 -11.29
C PHE A 184 9.86 13.36 -10.27
N ALA A 185 10.27 13.96 -9.16
CA ALA A 185 9.33 14.61 -8.27
C ALA A 185 8.81 15.88 -8.97
N THR A 186 7.60 15.84 -9.53
CA THR A 186 6.82 17.07 -9.71
C THR A 186 6.14 17.42 -8.39
N ALA A 187 6.32 18.71 -8.05
CA ALA A 187 5.85 19.48 -6.89
C ALA A 187 4.49 19.10 -6.30
#